data_AF-A0A1Q3QW95-F1
#
_entry.id   AF-A0A1Q3QW95-F1
#
_cell.length_a   1.000
_cell.length_b   1.000
_cell.length_c   1.000
_cell.angle_alpha   90.00
_cell.angle_beta   90.00
_cell.angle_gamma   90.00
#
_symmetry.space_group_name_H-M   'P 1'
#
loop_
_entity.id
_entity.type
_entity.pdbx_description
1 polymer ?
#
loop_
_entity_poly.entity_id
_entity_poly.type
_entity_poly.pdbx_seq_one_letter_code
_entity_poly.pdbx_strand_id
1 'polypeptide(L)' 'MSKPKKQVFSKVKAVKANARARVGSPPPERVLPDPKQKLAAKPKHKPTMADLIGTTGDEE' A
#
# COMPACT_ATOMS: atom_id res chain seq x y z
N MET A 1 -20.91 5.61 -22.65
CA MET A 1 -19.94 6.64 -22.21
C MET A 1 -20.70 7.73 -21.46
N SER A 2 -20.57 7.81 -20.13
CA SER A 2 -21.25 8.87 -19.37
C SER A 2 -20.54 10.21 -19.57
N LYS A 3 -21.31 11.29 -19.63
CA LYS A 3 -20.77 12.64 -19.82
C LYS A 3 -19.93 13.04 -18.58
N PRO A 4 -18.75 13.68 -18.76
CA PRO A 4 -17.93 14.10 -17.64
C PRO A 4 -18.65 15.15 -16.80
N LYS A 5 -18.52 15.03 -15.47
CA LYS A 5 -19.12 15.99 -14.53
C LYS A 5 -18.46 17.36 -14.69
N LYS A 6 -19.27 18.41 -14.65
CA LYS A 6 -18.78 19.80 -14.65
C LYS A 6 -17.87 20.00 -13.43
N GLN A 7 -16.66 20.50 -13.65
CA GLN A 7 -15.76 20.85 -12.57
C GLN A 7 -16.11 22.25 -12.07
N VAL A 8 -16.53 22.36 -10.82
CA VAL A 8 -16.81 23.65 -10.18
C VAL A 8 -15.54 24.18 -9.54
N PHE A 9 -15.31 25.49 -9.65
CA PHE A 9 -14.19 26.15 -9.01
C PHE A 9 -14.27 26.00 -7.48
N SER A 10 -13.16 25.60 -6.87
CA SER A 10 -13.01 25.55 -5.42
C SER A 10 -11.73 26.29 -5.03
N LYS A 11 -11.88 27.28 -4.14
CA LYS A 11 -10.75 28.07 -3.60
C LYS A 11 -9.67 27.17 -3.01
N VAL A 12 -10.07 26.15 -2.25
CA VAL A 12 -9.14 25.19 -1.62
C VAL A 12 -8.36 24.39 -2.65
N LYS A 13 -9.01 23.93 -3.73
CA LYS A 13 -8.32 23.24 -4.83
C LYS A 13 -7.32 24.15 -5.52
N ALA A 14 -7.69 25.39 -5.79
CA ALA A 14 -6.81 26.37 -6.43
C ALA A 14 -5.55 26.65 -5.60
N VAL A 15 -5.71 26.87 -4.29
CA VAL A 15 -4.59 27.08 -3.36
C VAL A 15 -3.65 25.87 -3.33
N LYS A 16 -4.21 24.65 -3.18
CA LYS A 16 -3.41 23.42 -3.17
C LYS A 16 -2.69 23.17 -4.50
N ALA A 17 -3.31 23.49 -5.64
CA ALA A 17 -2.67 23.35 -6.95
C ALA A 17 -1.49 24.31 -7.11
N ASN A 18 -1.66 25.57 -6.70
CA ASN A 18 -0.58 26.55 -6.71
C ASN A 18 0.59 26.13 -5.80
N ALA A 19 0.30 25.66 -4.59
CA ALA A 19 1.32 25.14 -3.68
C ALA A 19 2.12 23.99 -4.30
N ARG A 20 1.46 23.03 -4.97
CA ARG A 20 2.14 21.92 -5.66
C ARG A 20 3.00 22.38 -6.84
N ALA A 21 2.58 23.41 -7.57
CA ALA A 21 3.40 23.98 -8.64
C ALA A 21 4.68 24.67 -8.12
N ARG A 22 4.65 25.19 -6.88
CA ARG A 22 5.80 25.87 -6.26
C ARG A 22 6.74 24.94 -5.50
N VAL A 23 6.18 24.04 -4.69
CA VAL A 23 6.93 23.24 -3.70
C VAL A 23 7.03 21.76 -4.11
N GLY A 24 6.31 21.35 -5.15
CA GLY A 24 6.22 19.97 -5.60
C GLY A 24 5.03 19.22 -5.01
N SER A 25 4.76 18.02 -5.55
CA SER A 25 3.74 17.13 -4.98
C SER A 25 4.28 16.51 -3.69
N PRO A 26 3.48 16.41 -2.61
CA PRO A 26 3.88 15.63 -1.46
C PRO A 26 4.16 14.18 -1.89
N PRO A 27 5.14 13.51 -1.25
CA PRO A 27 5.37 12.09 -1.48
C PRO A 27 4.07 11.31 -1.26
N PRO A 28 3.80 10.28 -2.08
CA PRO A 28 2.65 9.42 -1.85
C PRO A 28 2.77 8.78 -0.47
N GLU A 29 1.65 8.72 0.26
CA GLU A 29 1.61 7.99 1.52
C GLU A 29 2.03 6.55 1.26
N ARG A 30 3.05 6.09 2.00
CA ARG A 30 3.38 4.68 2.02
C ARG A 30 2.26 3.96 2.77
N VAL A 31 1.46 3.18 2.04
CA VAL A 31 0.49 2.28 2.64
C VAL A 31 1.25 1.34 3.57
N LEU A 32 1.05 1.48 4.88
CA LEU A 32 1.58 0.50 5.82
C LEU A 32 0.81 -0.81 5.57
N PRO A 33 1.50 -1.96 5.41
CA PRO A 33 0.80 -3.22 5.28
C PRO A 33 -0.01 -3.48 6.55
N ASP A 34 -1.20 -4.05 6.36
CA ASP A 34 -2.11 -4.36 7.46
C ASP A 34 -1.38 -5.19 8.52
N PRO A 35 -1.66 -4.99 9.83
CA PRO A 35 -0.96 -5.71 10.89
C PRO A 35 -1.08 -7.23 10.73
N LYS A 36 -2.19 -7.72 10.16
CA LYS A 36 -2.41 -9.14 9.83
C LYS A 36 -1.44 -9.65 8.76
N GLN A 37 -1.13 -8.84 7.74
CA GLN A 37 -0.18 -9.19 6.67
C GLN A 37 1.25 -9.24 7.21
N LYS A 38 1.60 -8.34 8.16
CA LYS A 38 2.91 -8.35 8.83
C LYS A 38 3.15 -9.62 9.66
N LEU A 39 2.11 -10.09 10.35
CA LEU A 39 2.15 -11.33 11.16
C LEU A 39 2.33 -12.58 10.29
N ALA A 40 1.67 -12.64 9.13
CA ALA A 40 1.84 -13.75 8.19
C ALA A 40 3.26 -13.81 7.60
N ALA A 41 3.86 -12.65 7.30
CA ALA A 41 5.22 -12.58 6.74
C ALA A 41 6.33 -12.86 7.75
N LYS A 42 6.07 -12.67 9.06
CA LYS A 42 7.04 -12.89 10.14
C LYS A 42 6.36 -13.64 11.28
N PRO A 43 6.24 -14.98 11.17
CA PRO A 43 5.67 -15.78 12.24
C PRO A 43 6.52 -15.63 13.51
N LYS A 44 5.86 -15.56 14.67
CA LYS A 44 6.51 -15.38 15.98
C LYS A 44 7.41 -16.56 16.36
N HIS A 45 7.07 -17.76 15.88
CA HIS A 45 7.73 -19.01 16.22
C HIS A 45 8.57 -19.49 15.04
N LYS A 46 9.72 -20.09 15.36
CA LYS A 46 10.56 -20.76 14.38
C LYS A 46 9.77 -21.95 13.78
N PRO A 47 9.99 -22.29 12.50
CA PRO A 47 9.39 -23.48 11.92
C PRO A 47 9.79 -24.72 12.73
N THR A 48 8.84 -25.61 12.91
CA THR A 48 9.06 -26.90 13.55
C THR A 48 9.74 -27.86 12.58
N MET A 49 10.29 -28.96 13.10
CA MET A 49 10.91 -29.99 12.26
C MET A 49 9.91 -30.61 11.26
N ALA A 50 8.62 -30.71 11.63
CA ALA A 50 7.56 -31.15 10.73
C ALA A 50 7.31 -30.14 9.59
N ASP A 51 7.32 -28.83 9.90
CA ASP A 51 7.19 -27.78 8.88
C ASP A 51 8.36 -27.83 7.89
N LEU A 52 9.57 -28.09 8.38
CA LEU A 52 10.75 -28.22 7.53
C LEU A 52 10.66 -29.46 6.64
N ILE A 53 10.32 -30.63 7.18
CA ILE A 53 10.14 -31.87 6.43
C ILE A 53 9.09 -31.69 5.31
N GLY A 54 7.97 -31.04 5.59
CA GLY A 54 6.94 -30.75 4.57
C GLY A 54 7.38 -29.73 3.50
N THR A 55 8.39 -28.90 3.78
CA THR A 55 8.95 -27.96 2.77
C THR A 55 10.12 -28.53 1.96
N THR A 56 10.81 -29.55 2.48
CA THR A 56 12.01 -30.14 1.85
C THR A 56 11.78 -31.54 1.27
N GLY A 57 10.62 -32.16 1.50
CA GLY A 57 10.44 -33.60 1.36
C GLY A 57 9.54 -34.11 0.23
N ASP A 58 8.89 -33.24 -0.54
CA ASP A 58 8.04 -33.64 -1.68
C ASP A 58 8.64 -33.11 -3.01
N GLU A 59 9.88 -33.49 -3.30
CA GLU A 59 10.36 -33.61 -4.69
C GLU A 59 10.34 -35.09 -5.09
N GLU A 60 9.14 -35.65 -5.26
CA GLU A 60 8.82 -36.81 -6.11
C GLU A 60 7.37 -36.74 -6.59
#